data_AF-A0A1J1INE6-F1
#
_entry.id   AF-A0A1J1INE6-F1
#
_cell.length_a   1.000
_cell.length_b   1.000
_cell.length_c   1.000
_cell.angle_alpha   90.00
_cell.angle_beta   90.00
_cell.angle_gamma   90.00
#
_symmetry.space_group_name_H-M   'P 1'
#
loop_
_entity.id
_entity.type
_entity.pdbx_description
1 polymer ?
#
loop_
_entity_poly.entity_id
_entity_poly.type
_entity_poly.pdbx_seq_one_letter_code
_entity_poly.pdbx_strand_id
1 'polypeptide(L)'
;MLKKPNPQLFRLIKKTAAFLIFAETAAFAGTYLAWYKLNTSRDFRYYFHTNYPVVLEGYYKVGEYFGAFGSLGYILLKLTEPSEEKKKQIAQTGYSDPSSGESQKKKALFLEKLKQASVTETPIYLKKKESKTSDQEAPKQPTKREIN
;
A
#
# COMPACT_ATOMS: atom_id res chain seq x y z
N MET A 1 -39.62 6.61 -20.98
CA MET A 1 -39.56 5.16 -21.29
C MET A 1 -38.10 4.73 -21.35
N LEU A 2 -37.62 3.94 -20.40
CA LEU A 2 -36.24 3.40 -20.41
C LEU A 2 -36.15 2.26 -21.44
N LYS A 3 -35.35 2.47 -22.49
CA LYS A 3 -35.09 1.46 -23.53
C LYS A 3 -34.33 0.30 -22.89
N LYS A 4 -34.98 -0.86 -22.73
CA LYS A 4 -34.33 -2.07 -22.19
C LYS A 4 -33.21 -2.51 -23.14
N PRO A 5 -31.98 -2.75 -22.65
CA PRO A 5 -30.87 -3.16 -23.49
C PRO A 5 -31.10 -4.57 -24.05
N ASN A 6 -30.65 -4.80 -25.28
CA ASN A 6 -30.75 -6.12 -25.92
C ASN A 6 -29.94 -7.15 -25.09
N PRO A 7 -30.59 -8.21 -24.57
CA PRO A 7 -29.95 -9.18 -23.67
C PRO A 7 -28.79 -9.94 -24.31
N GLN A 8 -28.78 -10.09 -25.65
CA GLN A 8 -27.68 -10.76 -26.36
C GLN A 8 -26.42 -9.89 -26.38
N LEU A 9 -26.57 -8.58 -26.62
CA LEU A 9 -25.46 -7.63 -26.64
C LEU A 9 -24.82 -7.49 -25.26
N PHE A 10 -25.64 -7.44 -24.20
CA PHE A 10 -25.15 -7.36 -22.82
C PHE A 10 -24.34 -8.60 -22.40
N ARG A 11 -24.73 -9.80 -22.88
CA ARG A 11 -23.95 -11.02 -22.66
C ARG A 11 -22.60 -10.98 -23.39
N LEU A 12 -22.55 -10.44 -24.61
CA LEU A 12 -21.28 -10.26 -25.34
C LEU A 12 -20.36 -9.28 -24.61
N ILE A 13 -20.87 -8.10 -24.25
CA ILE A 13 -20.11 -7.06 -23.53
C ILE A 13 -19.56 -7.61 -22.22
N LYS A 14 -20.34 -8.37 -21.47
CA LYS A 14 -19.87 -9.01 -20.23
C LYS A 14 -18.72 -9.99 -20.47
N LYS A 15 -18.83 -10.83 -21.51
CA LYS A 15 -17.79 -11.81 -21.84
C LYS A 15 -16.50 -11.13 -22.32
N THR A 16 -16.61 -10.12 -23.17
CA THR A 16 -15.43 -9.39 -23.67
C THR A 16 -14.79 -8.56 -22.55
N ALA A 17 -15.58 -7.88 -21.72
CA ALA A 17 -15.07 -7.15 -20.57
C ALA A 17 -14.36 -8.07 -19.57
N ALA A 18 -14.95 -9.23 -19.23
CA ALA A 18 -14.31 -10.21 -18.36
C ALA A 18 -13.01 -10.76 -18.98
N PHE A 19 -13.00 -11.02 -20.28
CA PHE A 19 -11.80 -11.45 -20.99
C PHE A 19 -10.70 -10.39 -20.96
N LEU A 20 -11.04 -9.12 -21.20
CA LEU A 20 -10.08 -8.01 -21.13
C LEU A 20 -9.50 -7.87 -19.73
N ILE A 21 -10.33 -7.92 -18.68
CA ILE A 21 -9.86 -7.85 -17.29
C ILE A 21 -8.94 -9.04 -16.97
N PHE A 22 -9.31 -10.24 -17.40
CA PHE A 22 -8.49 -11.42 -17.17
C PHE A 22 -7.15 -11.35 -17.93
N ALA A 23 -7.18 -10.93 -19.20
CA ALA A 23 -6.00 -10.75 -20.03
C ALA A 23 -5.07 -9.69 -19.43
N GLU A 24 -5.63 -8.55 -18.99
CA GLU A 24 -4.90 -7.48 -18.31
C GLU A 24 -4.27 -7.98 -17.01
N THR A 25 -5.04 -8.71 -16.19
CA THR A 25 -4.55 -9.27 -14.93
C THR A 25 -3.43 -10.28 -15.15
N ALA A 26 -3.55 -11.14 -16.17
CA ALA A 26 -2.52 -12.09 -16.55
C ALA A 26 -1.26 -11.39 -17.07
N ALA A 27 -1.42 -10.32 -17.85
CA ALA A 27 -0.31 -9.50 -18.34
C ALA A 27 0.42 -8.78 -17.18
N PHE A 28 -0.33 -8.20 -16.24
CA PHE A 28 0.24 -7.59 -15.04
C PHE A 28 0.95 -8.60 -14.16
N ALA A 29 0.34 -9.77 -13.91
CA ALA A 29 0.96 -10.83 -13.14
C ALA A 29 2.24 -11.36 -13.81
N GLY A 30 2.21 -11.58 -15.12
CA GLY A 30 3.37 -11.99 -15.90
C GLY A 30 4.50 -10.95 -15.83
N THR A 31 4.15 -9.67 -15.99
CA THR A 31 5.10 -8.55 -15.88
C THR A 31 5.72 -8.49 -14.48
N TYR A 32 4.91 -8.65 -13.42
CA TYR A 32 5.40 -8.66 -12.04
C TYR A 32 6.32 -9.86 -11.76
N LEU A 33 5.98 -11.05 -12.25
CA LEU A 33 6.83 -12.24 -12.11
C LEU A 33 8.15 -12.08 -12.85
N ALA A 34 8.13 -11.51 -14.06
CA ALA A 34 9.33 -11.21 -14.82
C ALA A 34 10.21 -10.21 -14.07
N TRP A 35 9.63 -9.13 -13.54
CA TRP A 35 10.32 -8.17 -12.69
C TRP A 35 10.92 -8.83 -11.44
N TYR A 36 10.14 -9.65 -10.73
CA TYR A 36 10.59 -10.32 -9.51
C TYR A 36 11.76 -11.27 -9.79
N LYS A 37 11.67 -12.07 -10.86
CA LYS A 37 12.74 -12.99 -11.29
C LYS A 37 13.99 -12.26 -11.77
N LEU A 38 13.84 -11.18 -12.53
CA LEU A 38 14.97 -10.33 -12.98
C LEU A 38 15.73 -9.70 -11.81
N ASN A 39 15.03 -9.33 -10.74
CA ASN A 39 15.64 -8.72 -9.56
C ASN A 39 16.15 -9.73 -8.52
N THR A 40 15.69 -10.98 -8.55
CA THR A 40 16.04 -12.01 -7.55
C THR A 40 17.18 -12.92 -8.01
N SER A 41 17.31 -13.24 -9.31
CA SER A 41 18.27 -14.25 -9.79
C SER A 41 19.22 -13.69 -10.86
N ARG A 42 20.53 -13.87 -10.65
CA ARG A 42 21.56 -13.39 -11.59
C ARG A 42 21.58 -14.18 -12.90
N ASP A 43 21.44 -15.51 -12.83
CA ASP A 43 21.47 -16.38 -14.01
C ASP A 43 20.30 -16.12 -14.96
N PHE A 44 19.12 -15.81 -14.40
CA PHE A 44 17.95 -15.43 -15.19
C PHE A 44 18.17 -14.11 -15.93
N ARG A 45 18.83 -13.15 -15.28
CA ARG A 45 19.19 -11.86 -15.88
C ARG A 45 20.19 -12.02 -17.02
N TYR A 46 21.16 -12.92 -16.85
CA TYR A 46 22.11 -13.26 -17.91
C TYR A 46 21.41 -13.94 -19.08
N TYR A 47 20.56 -14.93 -18.83
CA TYR A 47 19.77 -15.59 -19.87
C TYR A 47 18.89 -14.60 -20.65
N PHE A 48 18.21 -13.69 -19.96
CA PHE A 48 17.38 -12.65 -20.60
C PHE A 48 18.21 -11.68 -21.42
N HIS A 49 19.39 -11.29 -20.95
CA HIS A 49 20.31 -10.43 -21.70
C HIS A 49 20.78 -11.10 -23.00
N THR A 50 21.09 -12.39 -22.95
CA THR A 50 21.59 -13.14 -24.11
C THR A 50 20.49 -13.44 -25.14
N ASN A 51 19.30 -13.82 -24.69
CA ASN A 51 18.22 -14.22 -25.62
C ASN A 51 17.27 -13.08 -26.00
N TYR A 52 17.09 -12.08 -25.12
CA TYR A 52 16.12 -11.00 -25.28
C TYR A 52 16.73 -9.62 -24.95
N PRO A 53 17.82 -9.20 -25.63
CA PRO A 53 18.51 -7.95 -25.32
C PRO A 53 17.60 -6.72 -25.47
N VAL A 54 16.74 -6.70 -26.49
CA VAL A 54 15.81 -5.59 -26.77
C VAL A 54 14.78 -5.39 -25.65
N VAL A 55 14.26 -6.49 -25.10
CA VAL A 55 13.27 -6.44 -24.00
C VAL A 55 13.93 -5.88 -22.74
N LEU A 56 15.17 -6.29 -22.49
CA LEU A 56 15.91 -5.84 -21.31
C LEU A 56 16.32 -4.36 -21.42
N GLU A 57 16.73 -3.91 -22.61
CA GLU A 57 17.01 -2.50 -22.86
C GLU A 57 15.75 -1.64 -22.70
N GLY A 58 14.61 -2.10 -23.24
CA GLY A 58 13.31 -1.45 -23.04
C GLY A 58 12.94 -1.37 -21.56
N TYR A 59 13.10 -2.45 -20.81
CA TYR A 59 12.87 -2.49 -19.37
C TYR A 59 13.70 -1.44 -18.62
N TYR A 60 15.00 -1.31 -18.94
CA TYR A 60 15.85 -0.30 -18.31
C TYR A 60 15.50 1.12 -18.73
N LYS A 61 15.21 1.37 -20.01
CA LYS A 61 14.76 2.69 -20.49
C LYS A 61 13.47 3.12 -19.82
N VAL A 62 12.51 2.22 -19.66
CA VAL A 62 11.27 2.50 -18.91
C VAL A 62 11.60 2.90 -17.47
N GLY A 63 12.48 2.13 -16.79
CA GLY A 63 12.94 2.49 -15.45
C GLY A 63 13.61 3.87 -15.37
N GLU A 64 14.41 4.23 -16.38
CA GLU A 64 15.05 5.55 -16.49
C GLU A 64 14.02 6.67 -16.62
N TYR A 65 12.99 6.50 -17.46
CA TYR A 65 11.90 7.47 -17.56
C TYR A 65 11.16 7.65 -16.24
N PHE A 66 10.80 6.56 -15.55
CA PHE A 66 10.13 6.65 -14.25
C PHE A 66 11.02 7.34 -13.19
N GLY A 67 12.34 7.08 -13.20
CA GLY A 67 13.29 7.76 -12.34
C GLY A 67 13.44 9.25 -12.66
N ALA A 68 13.50 9.60 -13.94
CA ALA A 68 13.59 10.99 -14.41
C ALA A 68 12.32 11.78 -14.07
N PHE A 69 11.13 11.22 -14.30
CA PHE A 69 9.86 11.86 -13.95
C PHE A 69 9.68 11.99 -12.43
N GLY A 70 10.06 10.98 -11.65
CA GLY A 70 10.00 11.05 -10.19
C GLY A 70 10.95 12.09 -9.60
N SER A 71 12.19 12.15 -10.09
CA SER A 71 13.18 13.14 -9.65
C SER A 71 12.81 14.57 -10.07
N LEU A 72 12.37 14.77 -11.31
CA LEU A 72 11.89 16.07 -11.78
C LEU A 72 10.64 16.53 -11.01
N GLY A 73 9.70 15.62 -10.76
CA GLY A 73 8.51 15.89 -9.95
C GLY A 73 8.85 16.29 -8.51
N TYR A 74 9.85 15.65 -7.90
CA TYR A 74 10.34 16.01 -6.57
C TYR A 74 11.04 17.38 -6.55
N ILE A 75 11.85 17.68 -7.57
CA ILE A 75 12.48 19.00 -7.73
C ILE A 75 11.40 20.07 -7.91
N LEU A 76 10.41 19.83 -8.75
CA LEU A 76 9.24 20.72 -8.95
C LEU A 76 8.45 20.89 -7.65
N LEU A 77 8.22 19.82 -6.90
CA LEU A 77 7.54 19.90 -5.61
C LEU A 77 8.32 20.79 -4.64
N LYS A 78 9.64 20.64 -4.55
CA LYS A 78 10.50 21.53 -3.75
C LYS A 78 10.52 22.98 -4.24
N LEU A 79 10.47 23.21 -5.55
CA LEU A 79 10.43 24.55 -6.12
C LEU A 79 9.07 25.22 -5.97
N THR A 80 8.00 24.42 -5.92
CA THR A 80 6.62 24.88 -5.74
C THR A 80 6.15 24.79 -4.28
N GLU A 81 7.01 24.32 -3.36
CA GLU A 81 6.74 24.40 -1.92
C GLU A 81 6.44 25.87 -1.59
N PRO A 82 5.20 26.20 -1.20
CA PRO A 82 4.87 27.58 -0.90
C PRO A 82 5.72 28.01 0.29
N SER A 83 6.52 29.06 0.06
CA SER A 83 7.31 29.77 1.08
C SER A 83 6.54 29.82 2.41
N GLU A 84 7.24 29.61 3.53
CA GLU A 84 6.71 29.61 4.91
C GLU A 84 5.78 30.81 5.21
N GLU A 85 5.95 31.92 4.49
CA GLU A 85 5.09 33.10 4.54
C GLU A 85 3.65 32.83 4.06
N LYS A 86 3.48 32.04 2.98
CA LYS A 86 2.17 31.61 2.48
C LYS A 86 1.53 30.58 3.41
N LYS A 87 2.30 29.72 4.08
CA LYS A 87 1.76 28.82 5.12
C LYS A 87 1.25 29.60 6.32
N LYS A 88 1.99 30.63 6.77
CA LYS A 88 1.57 31.52 7.87
C LYS A 88 0.36 32.35 7.50
N GLN A 89 0.29 32.89 6.28
CA GLN A 89 -0.90 33.58 5.80
C GLN A 89 -2.08 32.62 5.63
N ILE A 90 -1.93 31.40 5.12
CA ILE A 90 -3.05 30.44 5.01
C ILE A 90 -3.49 29.94 6.40
N ALA A 91 -2.58 29.83 7.37
CA ALA A 91 -2.93 29.55 8.77
C ALA A 91 -3.65 30.74 9.42
N GLN A 92 -3.31 31.97 9.06
CA GLN A 92 -4.03 33.18 9.48
C GLN A 92 -5.34 33.43 8.71
N THR A 93 -5.42 33.00 7.46
CA THR A 93 -6.55 33.22 6.51
C THR A 93 -7.38 31.96 6.33
N GLY A 94 -7.15 30.94 7.16
CA GLY A 94 -7.91 29.69 7.17
C GLY A 94 -9.32 29.96 7.66
N TYR A 95 -10.23 30.18 6.71
CA TYR A 95 -11.68 30.20 6.89
C TYR A 95 -12.14 30.99 8.13
N SER A 96 -12.42 32.28 7.92
CA SER A 96 -13.27 33.08 8.80
C SER A 96 -14.69 32.47 8.82
N ASP A 97 -14.84 31.38 9.55
CA ASP A 97 -16.12 30.92 10.09
C ASP A 97 -16.52 31.91 11.19
N PRO A 98 -17.66 32.63 11.08
CA PRO A 98 -18.09 33.63 12.06
C PRO A 98 -18.42 33.05 13.47
N SER A 99 -18.16 31.76 13.72
CA SER A 99 -18.37 31.07 15.01
C SER A 99 -17.05 30.68 15.73
N SER A 100 -15.97 31.42 15.48
CA SER A 100 -14.57 31.02 15.73
C SER A 100 -14.15 30.75 17.20
N GLY A 101 -15.01 31.02 18.19
CA GLY A 101 -14.72 30.74 19.60
C GLY A 101 -14.95 29.28 20.01
N GLU A 102 -16.00 28.63 19.50
CA GLU A 102 -16.36 27.27 19.92
C GLU A 102 -15.68 26.19 19.09
N SER A 103 -15.56 26.39 17.79
CA SER A 103 -14.98 25.41 16.87
C SER A 103 -13.49 25.20 17.14
N GLN A 104 -12.76 26.25 17.51
CA GLN A 104 -11.36 26.15 17.91
C GLN A 104 -11.19 25.43 19.26
N LYS A 105 -12.06 25.70 20.25
CA LYS A 105 -12.07 24.97 21.53
C LYS A 105 -12.37 23.49 21.34
N LYS A 106 -13.33 23.13 20.49
CA LYS A 106 -13.66 21.73 20.16
C LYS A 106 -12.49 21.00 19.48
N LYS A 107 -11.78 21.68 18.58
CA LYS A 107 -10.56 21.14 17.93
C LYS A 107 -9.43 20.94 18.94
N ALA A 108 -9.19 21.91 19.82
CA ALA A 108 -8.18 21.80 20.87
C ALA A 108 -8.49 20.65 21.85
N LEU A 109 -9.75 20.55 22.31
CA LEU A 109 -10.24 19.44 23.14
C LEU A 109 -10.10 18.08 22.44
N PHE A 110 -10.34 18.02 21.13
CA PHE A 110 -10.17 16.78 20.37
C PHE A 110 -8.71 16.37 20.26
N LEU A 111 -7.81 17.32 19.99
CA LEU A 111 -6.36 17.10 19.98
C LEU A 111 -5.84 16.67 21.36
N GLU A 112 -6.36 17.26 22.42
CA GLU A 112 -6.05 16.85 23.80
C GLU A 112 -6.49 15.41 24.06
N LYS A 113 -7.72 15.05 23.65
CA LYS A 113 -8.22 13.66 23.75
C LYS A 113 -7.40 12.67 22.92
N LEU A 114 -6.97 13.06 21.71
CA LEU A 114 -6.09 12.22 20.89
C LEU A 114 -4.71 12.05 21.52
N LYS A 115 -4.15 13.13 22.06
CA LYS A 115 -2.87 13.09 22.77
C LYS A 115 -2.98 12.20 24.01
N GLN A 116 -4.06 12.35 24.78
CA GLN A 116 -4.33 11.51 25.94
C GLN A 116 -4.48 10.04 25.54
N ALA A 117 -5.26 9.75 24.50
CA ALA A 117 -5.41 8.38 23.97
C ALA A 117 -4.05 7.80 23.51
N SER A 118 -3.19 8.61 22.87
CA SER A 118 -1.85 8.17 22.44
C SER A 118 -0.87 7.91 23.60
N VAL A 119 -1.06 8.58 24.74
CA VAL A 119 -0.22 8.40 25.94
C VAL A 119 -0.75 7.27 26.82
N THR A 120 -2.07 7.04 26.85
CA THR A 120 -2.72 6.04 27.71
C THR A 120 -2.89 4.68 27.04
N GLU A 121 -3.01 4.59 25.72
CA GLU A 121 -3.13 3.31 25.02
C GLU A 121 -1.77 2.85 24.53
N THR A 122 -1.26 1.75 25.10
CA THR A 122 -0.31 0.93 24.38
C THR A 122 -0.95 0.57 23.04
N PRO A 123 -0.29 0.85 21.91
CA PRO A 123 -0.92 0.71 20.62
C PRO A 123 -1.47 -0.70 20.44
N ILE A 124 -2.61 -0.82 19.77
CA ILE A 124 -3.34 -2.09 19.55
C ILE A 124 -2.42 -3.24 19.06
N TYR A 125 -1.34 -2.91 18.33
CA TYR A 125 -0.33 -3.85 17.85
C TYR A 125 0.71 -4.33 18.90
N LEU A 126 0.80 -3.69 20.06
CA LEU A 126 1.59 -4.12 21.22
C LEU A 126 0.78 -4.93 22.25
N LYS A 127 -0.50 -5.20 21.99
CA LYS A 127 -1.31 -6.07 22.86
C LYS A 127 -0.79 -7.52 22.73
N LYS A 128 0.22 -7.86 23.53
CA LYS A 128 0.66 -9.24 23.74
C LYS A 128 -0.57 -10.02 24.18
N LYS A 129 -0.94 -11.01 23.37
CA LYS A 129 -2.00 -11.96 23.68
C LYS A 129 -1.57 -12.71 24.95
N GLU A 130 -1.95 -12.20 26.11
CA GLU A 130 -1.76 -12.89 27.38
C GLU A 130 -2.56 -14.19 27.32
N SER A 131 -1.79 -15.26 27.22
CA SER A 131 -2.11 -16.61 27.62
C SER A 131 -2.95 -16.60 28.89
N LYS A 132 -4.22 -16.97 28.78
CA LYS A 132 -4.96 -17.48 29.93
C LYS A 132 -4.36 -18.83 30.32
N THR A 133 -3.59 -18.78 31.41
CA THR A 133 -3.80 -19.61 32.61
C THR A 133 -3.64 -21.11 32.43
N SER A 134 -2.46 -21.56 32.84
CA SER A 134 -2.23 -22.79 33.58
C SER A 134 -3.25 -22.99 34.69
N ASP A 135 -3.81 -24.20 34.80
CA ASP A 135 -4.03 -24.85 36.08
C ASP A 135 -3.90 -26.37 35.90
N GLN A 136 -2.92 -26.93 36.62
CA GLN A 136 -2.89 -28.29 37.22
C GLN A 136 -2.66 -29.44 36.21
N GLU A 137 -1.70 -30.37 36.33
CA GLU A 137 -0.93 -30.88 37.46
C GLU A 137 0.22 -31.76 36.90
N ALA A 138 1.40 -31.75 37.52
CA ALA A 138 2.46 -32.77 37.31
C ALA A 138 2.43 -33.74 38.50
N PRO A 139 3.13 -34.91 38.52
CA PRO A 139 3.81 -35.65 37.46
C PRO A 139 3.39 -37.15 37.43
N LYS A 140 3.75 -37.90 36.37
CA LYS A 140 4.07 -39.34 36.48
C LYS A 140 4.81 -39.84 35.25
N GLN A 141 6.09 -40.16 35.44
CA GLN A 141 6.88 -40.97 34.51
C GLN A 141 6.27 -42.38 34.39
N PRO A 142 6.43 -43.03 33.24
CA PRO A 142 6.96 -44.39 33.31
C PRO A 142 8.09 -44.65 32.29
N THR A 143 9.20 -45.15 32.85
CA THR A 143 9.85 -46.40 32.44
C THR A 143 10.54 -46.43 31.09
N LYS A 144 11.88 -46.33 31.16
CA LYS A 144 12.83 -46.93 30.20
C LYS A 144 12.35 -48.34 29.81
N ARG A 145 12.13 -48.56 28.52
CA ARG A 145 12.19 -49.90 27.93
C ARG A 145 13.41 -49.97 27.03
N GLU A 146 14.28 -50.89 27.41
CA GLU A 146 15.38 -51.43 26.62
C GLU A 146 14.92 -51.77 25.21
N ILE A 147 15.74 -51.45 24.22
CA ILE A 147 15.80 -52.21 22.97
C ILE A 147 17.28 -52.26 22.56
N ASN A 148 17.76 -53.50 22.43
CA ASN A 148 19.10 -54.04 22.13
C ASN A 148 20.11 -53.14 21.42
#